data_AF-A0A376YL94-F1
#
_entry.id   AF-A0A376YL94-F1
#
_cell.length_a   1.000
_cell.length_b   1.000
_cell.length_c   1.000
_cell.angle_alpha   90.00
_cell.angle_beta   90.00
_cell.angle_gamma   90.00
#
_symmetry.space_group_name_H-M   'P 1'
#
loop_
_entity.id
_entity.type
_entity.pdbx_description
1 polymer ?
#
loop_
_entity_poly.entity_id
_entity_poly.type
_entity_poly.pdbx_seq_one_letter_code
_entity_poly.pdbx_strand_id
1 'polypeptide(L)'
;MKPLEPHTVTCLISRLRLTNTTTAQKPLDALHPIKSLVMPGGERMQIIMPPACEERCISFTIRKPSLKRFTLEDYVSSNRFSNVHIVNQANLSTLECFTTKTA
;
A
#
# COMPACT_ATOMS: atom_id res chain seq x y z
N MET A 1 -1.87 -17.28 -19.86
CA MET A 1 -1.18 -15.97 -19.84
C MET A 1 0.29 -16.22 -20.11
N LYS A 2 0.87 -15.60 -21.15
CA LYS A 2 2.28 -15.77 -21.51
C LYS A 2 3.13 -14.97 -20.49
N PRO A 3 4.17 -15.56 -19.89
CA PRO A 3 5.00 -14.85 -18.91
C PRO A 3 5.65 -13.64 -19.57
N LEU A 4 5.59 -12.47 -18.90
CA LEU A 4 6.25 -11.26 -19.38
C LEU A 4 7.74 -11.39 -19.11
N GLU A 5 8.51 -11.32 -20.19
CA GLU A 5 9.97 -11.40 -20.13
C GLU A 5 10.57 -10.18 -19.41
N PRO A 6 11.66 -10.34 -18.64
CA PRO A 6 12.24 -9.27 -17.80
C PRO A 6 12.65 -8.04 -18.61
N HIS A 7 13.08 -8.21 -19.87
CA HIS A 7 13.43 -7.10 -20.76
C HIS A 7 12.21 -6.26 -21.19
N THR A 8 11.02 -6.85 -21.28
CA THR A 8 9.78 -6.14 -21.63
C THR A 8 9.33 -5.28 -20.47
N VAL A 9 9.50 -5.77 -19.25
CA VAL A 9 9.16 -5.07 -18.01
C VAL A 9 10.06 -3.87 -17.78
N THR A 10 11.38 -4.05 -17.90
CA THR A 10 12.35 -2.94 -17.82
C THR A 10 12.11 -1.92 -18.93
N CYS A 11 11.75 -2.34 -20.15
CA CYS A 11 11.40 -1.45 -21.27
C CYS A 11 10.10 -0.67 -21.02
N LEU A 12 9.07 -1.30 -20.45
CA LEU A 12 7.80 -0.64 -20.10
C LEU A 12 7.99 0.40 -18.99
N ILE A 13 8.80 0.06 -17.97
CA ILE A 13 9.09 0.92 -16.82
C ILE A 13 10.02 2.08 -17.21
N SER A 14 10.98 1.85 -18.11
CA SER A 14 11.84 2.92 -18.66
C SER A 14 11.10 3.85 -19.65
N ARG A 15 10.00 3.40 -20.25
CA ARG A 15 9.11 4.23 -21.08
C ARG A 15 8.04 4.99 -20.29
N LEU A 16 7.62 4.50 -19.12
CA LEU A 16 6.82 5.30 -18.19
C LEU A 16 7.71 6.40 -17.58
N ARG A 17 7.71 7.56 -18.22
CA ARG A 17 8.33 8.78 -17.69
C ARG A 17 7.48 9.30 -16.52
N LEU A 18 7.45 8.55 -15.43
CA LEU A 18 6.86 8.96 -14.16
C LEU A 18 7.72 10.11 -13.64
N THR A 19 7.12 11.29 -13.59
CA THR A 19 7.74 12.54 -13.18
C THR A 19 8.37 12.39 -11.80
N ASN A 20 9.70 12.52 -11.76
CA ASN A 20 10.54 12.63 -10.58
C ASN A 20 9.90 13.51 -9.51
N THR A 21 9.59 12.95 -8.34
CA THR A 21 9.43 13.74 -7.11
C THR A 21 10.65 13.67 -6.19
N THR A 22 11.70 12.95 -6.57
CA THR A 22 13.00 13.02 -5.91
C THR A 22 14.12 12.84 -6.92
N THR A 23 14.90 13.89 -7.12
CA THR A 23 16.07 14.04 -8.01
C THR A 23 17.23 13.06 -7.77
N ALA A 24 17.05 12.01 -6.95
CA ALA A 24 18.13 11.13 -6.46
C ALA A 24 17.80 9.63 -6.51
N GLN A 25 16.86 9.22 -7.36
CA GLN A 25 16.28 7.88 -7.31
C GLN A 25 16.82 6.98 -8.43
N LYS A 26 17.75 6.07 -8.10
CA LYS A 26 18.36 5.05 -8.98
C LYS A 26 17.32 4.29 -9.84
N PRO A 27 17.67 3.86 -11.07
CA PRO A 27 16.78 3.06 -11.91
C PRO A 27 16.31 1.77 -11.20
N LEU A 28 15.14 1.28 -11.61
CA LEU A 28 14.61 0.00 -11.11
C LEU A 28 15.41 -1.13 -11.76
N ASP A 29 16.30 -1.73 -10.98
CA ASP A 29 17.19 -2.81 -11.39
C ASP A 29 17.07 -3.98 -10.42
N ALA A 30 17.60 -5.15 -10.80
CA ALA A 30 17.64 -6.33 -9.93
C ALA A 30 18.37 -6.08 -8.58
N LEU A 31 19.29 -5.11 -8.54
CA LEU A 31 19.98 -4.68 -7.32
C LEU A 31 19.11 -3.81 -6.40
N HIS A 32 18.11 -3.14 -6.96
CA HIS A 32 17.17 -2.27 -6.23
C HIS A 32 15.74 -2.58 -6.68
N PRO A 33 15.20 -3.77 -6.34
CA PRO A 33 13.96 -4.28 -6.91
C PRO A 33 12.67 -3.62 -6.38
N ILE A 34 12.78 -2.76 -5.36
CA ILE A 34 11.64 -2.09 -4.72
C ILE A 34 11.72 -0.60 -5.03
N LYS A 35 10.62 -0.03 -5.51
CA LYS A 35 10.54 1.39 -5.85
C LYS A 35 9.25 2.02 -5.37
N SER A 36 9.38 3.12 -4.62
CA SER A 36 8.27 4.00 -4.26
C SER A 36 8.22 5.19 -5.20
N LEU A 37 7.05 5.43 -5.78
CA LEU A 37 6.79 6.44 -6.79
C LEU A 37 5.54 7.25 -6.39
N VAL A 38 5.44 8.46 -6.92
CA VAL A 38 4.23 9.28 -6.85
C VAL A 38 3.70 9.40 -8.27
N MET A 39 2.45 9.01 -8.48
CA MET A 39 1.80 9.16 -9.79
C MET A 39 1.46 10.63 -10.04
N PRO A 40 1.33 11.06 -11.30
CA PRO A 40 1.01 12.45 -11.64
C PRO A 40 -0.30 12.95 -11.00
N GLY A 41 -1.22 12.04 -10.64
CA GLY A 41 -2.45 12.35 -9.91
C GLY A 41 -2.31 12.52 -8.39
N GLY A 42 -1.09 12.54 -7.83
CA GLY A 42 -0.85 12.65 -6.39
C GLY A 42 -1.08 11.36 -5.60
N GLU A 43 -1.39 10.27 -6.29
CA GLU A 43 -1.51 8.94 -5.72
C GLU A 43 -0.11 8.38 -5.42
N ARG A 44 -0.01 7.57 -4.37
CA ARG A 44 1.25 6.91 -4.01
C ARG A 44 1.25 5.52 -4.65
N MET A 45 2.36 5.17 -5.29
CA MET A 45 2.54 3.89 -5.96
C MET A 45 3.82 3.21 -5.45
N GLN A 46 3.77 1.90 -5.30
CA GLN A 46 4.95 1.07 -5.05
C GLN A 46 5.01 -0.03 -6.10
N ILE A 47 6.21 -0.29 -6.62
CA ILE A 47 6.48 -1.36 -7.57
C ILE A 47 7.57 -2.25 -6.96
N ILE A 48 7.37 -3.56 -7.06
CA ILE A 48 8.32 -4.57 -6.62
C ILE A 48 8.51 -5.57 -7.75
N MET A 49 9.77 -5.83 -8.09
CA MET A 49 10.17 -6.82 -9.09
C MET A 49 10.98 -7.96 -8.45
N PRO A 50 11.19 -9.09 -9.16
CA PRO A 50 12.13 -10.12 -8.74
C PRO A 50 13.54 -9.51 -8.60
N PRO A 51 14.32 -9.89 -7.56
CA PRO A 51 14.14 -11.03 -6.64
C PRO A 51 13.29 -10.79 -5.39
N ALA A 52 12.72 -9.59 -5.18
CA ALA A 52 11.97 -9.27 -3.96
C ALA A 52 10.51 -9.76 -3.98
N CYS A 53 10.05 -10.31 -5.10
CA CYS A 53 8.75 -10.94 -5.29
C CYS A 53 8.93 -12.24 -6.07
N GLU A 54 7.86 -13.05 -6.16
CA GLU A 54 7.84 -14.28 -6.94
C GLU A 54 8.38 -14.06 -8.36
N GLU A 55 9.21 -15.00 -8.81
CA GLU A 55 9.76 -14.95 -10.16
C GLU A 55 8.65 -14.86 -11.20
N ARG A 56 8.87 -14.04 -12.24
CA ARG A 56 7.90 -13.78 -13.32
C ARG A 56 6.63 -13.03 -12.89
N CYS A 57 6.57 -12.54 -11.66
CA CYS A 57 5.51 -11.65 -11.16
C CYS A 57 6.07 -10.26 -10.83
N ILE A 58 5.23 -9.23 -11.03
CA ILE A 58 5.50 -7.86 -10.59
C ILE A 58 4.38 -7.48 -9.66
N SER A 59 4.73 -7.16 -8.41
CA SER A 59 3.76 -6.64 -7.46
C SER A 59 3.75 -5.12 -7.57
N PHE A 60 2.55 -4.54 -7.71
CA PHE A 60 2.37 -3.10 -7.60
C PHE A 60 1.25 -2.80 -6.61
N THR A 61 1.43 -1.73 -5.86
CA THR A 61 0.45 -1.25 -4.88
C THR A 61 0.18 0.22 -5.16
N ILE A 62 -1.10 0.56 -5.35
CA ILE A 62 -1.54 1.94 -5.55
C ILE A 62 -2.41 2.33 -4.37
N ARG A 63 -1.99 3.39 -3.65
CA ARG A 63 -2.77 3.97 -2.56
C ARG A 63 -3.50 5.21 -3.06
N LYS A 64 -4.79 5.04 -3.33
CA LYS A 64 -5.69 6.14 -3.68
C LYS A 64 -5.95 7.05 -2.47
N PRO A 65 -5.69 8.36 -2.55
CA PRO A 65 -5.99 9.27 -1.45
C PRO A 65 -7.50 9.44 -1.29
N SER A 66 -7.96 9.62 -0.05
CA SER A 66 -9.32 10.06 0.20
C SER A 66 -9.46 11.53 -0.22
N LEU A 67 -10.43 11.82 -1.08
CA LEU A 67 -10.77 13.19 -1.46
C LEU A 67 -11.59 13.89 -0.36
N LYS A 68 -12.33 13.11 0.45
CA LYS A 68 -13.14 13.63 1.56
C LYS A 68 -12.31 13.65 2.84
N ARG A 69 -12.28 14.81 3.50
CA ARG A 69 -11.86 14.93 4.90
C ARG A 69 -13.10 14.83 5.76
N PHE A 70 -13.06 13.96 6.76
CA PHE A 70 -14.15 13.77 7.72
C PHE A 70 -13.91 14.68 8.92
N THR A 71 -14.93 15.41 9.35
CA THR A 71 -14.91 16.11 10.64
C THR A 71 -15.23 15.13 11.77
N LEU A 72 -15.06 15.54 13.03
CA LEU A 72 -15.39 14.69 14.17
C LEU A 72 -16.88 14.33 14.19
N GLU A 73 -17.76 15.27 13.84
CA GLU A 73 -19.20 15.06 13.74
C GLU A 73 -19.55 14.03 12.66
N ASP A 74 -18.82 14.00 11.54
CA ASP A 74 -18.99 12.97 10.51
C ASP A 74 -18.65 11.56 11.04
N TYR A 75 -17.65 11.44 11.92
CA TYR A 75 -17.30 10.15 12.55
C TYR A 75 -18.38 9.68 13.53
N VAL A 76 -19.00 10.61 14.27
CA VAL A 76 -20.12 10.31 15.17
C VAL A 76 -21.36 9.90 14.38
N SER A 77 -21.74 10.68 13.35
CA SER A 77 -22.92 10.40 12.53
C SER A 77 -22.80 9.12 11.69
N SER A 78 -21.58 8.74 11.28
CA SER A 78 -21.31 7.49 10.57
C SER A 78 -21.24 6.25 11.48
N ASN A 79 -21.58 6.37 12.77
CA ASN A 79 -21.57 5.29 13.76
C ASN A 79 -20.23 4.54 13.84
N ARG A 80 -19.12 5.19 13.48
CA ARG A 80 -17.79 4.55 13.52
C ARG A 80 -17.31 4.27 14.94
N PHE A 81 -17.85 5.00 15.92
CA PHE A 81 -17.59 4.78 17.33
C PHE A 81 -18.53 3.75 18.00
N SER A 82 -19.44 3.14 17.24
CA SER A 82 -20.46 2.23 17.80
C SER A 82 -19.88 0.96 18.44
N ASN A 83 -18.70 0.52 17.99
CA ASN A 83 -18.06 -0.71 18.45
C ASN A 83 -16.69 -0.44 19.12
N VAL A 84 -16.61 0.61 19.94
CA VAL A 84 -15.37 0.95 20.66
C VAL A 84 -15.40 0.31 22.05
N HIS A 85 -14.44 -0.58 22.29
CA HIS A 85 -14.22 -1.16 23.60
C HIS A 85 -13.18 -0.34 24.36
N ILE A 86 -13.61 0.33 25.43
CA ILE A 86 -12.71 1.05 26.34
C ILE A 86 -12.10 0.03 27.30
N VAL A 87 -10.80 -0.19 27.18
CA VAL A 87 -10.05 -1.06 28.07
C VAL A 87 -9.51 -0.23 29.24
N ASN A 88 -10.00 -0.52 30.44
CA ASN A 88 -9.42 -0.04 31.69
C ASN A 88 -8.66 -1.18 32.38
N GLN A 89 -7.75 -0.85 33.29
CA GLN A 89 -6.92 -1.83 34.02
C GLN A 89 -7.76 -2.87 34.81
N ALA A 90 -9.03 -2.56 35.09
CA ALA A 90 -10.00 -3.47 35.71
C ALA A 90 -10.64 -4.49 34.75
N ASN A 91 -10.55 -4.30 33.43
CA ASN A 91 -11.22 -5.11 32.39
C ASN A 91 -10.24 -5.95 31.54
N LEU A 92 -8.99 -6.10 31.98
CA LEU A 92 -7.95 -6.83 31.24
C LEU A 92 -8.26 -8.32 31.08
N SER A 93 -8.96 -8.94 32.04
CA SER A 93 -9.27 -10.37 32.02
C SER A 93 -10.39 -10.77 31.05
N THR A 94 -11.21 -9.82 30.56
CA THR A 94 -12.29 -10.10 29.60
C THR A 94 -11.81 -10.11 28.15
N LEU A 95 -10.58 -9.66 27.88
CA LEU A 95 -10.05 -9.47 26.52
C LEU A 95 -9.42 -10.72 25.90
N GLU A 96 -9.11 -11.75 26.69
CA GLU A 96 -8.53 -12.99 26.17
C GLU A 96 -9.51 -13.80 25.30
N CYS A 97 -10.82 -13.50 25.37
CA CYS A 97 -11.87 -14.23 24.66
C CYS A 97 -12.11 -13.74 23.21
N PHE A 98 -11.74 -12.51 22.86
CA PHE A 98 -12.15 -11.91 21.57
C PHE A 98 -11.13 -12.04 20.44
N THR A 99 -9.88 -12.47 20.70
CA THR A 99 -8.85 -12.59 19.66
C THR A 99 -8.95 -13.85 18.80
N THR A 100 -9.87 -14.79 19.09
CA THR A 100 -9.96 -16.09 18.36
C THR A 100 -11.22 -16.29 17.51
N LYS A 101 -12.12 -15.31 17.42
CA LYS A 101 -13.28 -15.38 16.50
C LYS A 101 -13.30 -14.22 15.51
N THR A 102 -12.44 -14.31 14.50
CA THR A 102 -12.72 -13.74 13.19
C THR A 102 -12.21 -14.75 12.16
N ALA A 103 -13.07 -15.72 11.85
CA ALA A 103 -12.99 -16.60 10.69
C ALA A 103 -14.23 -16.32 9.83
#